data_AF-A0A1Q6JVY3-F1
#
_entry.id   AF-A0A1Q6JVY3-F1
#
_cell.length_a   1.000
_cell.length_b   1.000
_cell.length_c   1.000
_cell.angle_alpha   90.00
_cell.angle_beta   90.00
_cell.angle_gamma   90.00
#
_symmetry.space_group_name_H-M   'P 1'
#
loop_
_entity.id
_entity.type
_entity.pdbx_description
1 polymer ?
#
loop_
_entity_poly.entity_id
_entity_poly.type
_entity_poly.pdbx_seq_one_letter_code
_entity_poly.pdbx_strand_id
1 'polypeptide(L)' 'MKKQYLKYILFISIVLLCILSNKVLAITSSGGYTIDNYNINMVVNEDNTFDITEEITTYFDSARHRNI' A
#
# COMPACT_ATOMS: atom_id res chain seq x y z
N MET A 1 -19.93 -32.86 32.37
CA MET A 1 -18.55 -32.35 32.13
C MET A 1 -18.21 -32.04 30.67
N LYS A 2 -19.11 -32.29 29.68
CA LYS A 2 -18.78 -32.08 28.25
C LYS A 2 -19.12 -30.67 27.67
N LYS A 3 -19.75 -29.78 28.43
CA LYS A 3 -20.13 -28.44 27.92
C LYS A 3 -19.23 -27.31 28.40
N GLN A 4 -18.40 -27.56 29.43
CA GLN A 4 -17.48 -26.56 29.98
C GLN A 4 -16.27 -26.35 29.06
N TYR A 5 -15.73 -27.40 28.45
CA TYR A 5 -14.62 -27.29 27.49
C TYR A 5 -14.98 -26.44 26.26
N LEU A 6 -16.25 -26.43 25.86
CA LEU A 6 -16.72 -25.68 24.69
C LEU A 6 -16.53 -24.17 24.87
N LYS A 7 -16.72 -23.67 26.10
CA LYS A 7 -16.50 -22.25 26.43
C LYS A 7 -15.02 -21.87 26.31
N TYR A 8 -14.13 -22.75 26.76
CA TYR A 8 -12.69 -22.52 26.66
C TYR A 8 -12.21 -22.60 25.20
N ILE A 9 -12.75 -23.53 24.39
CA ILE A 9 -12.45 -23.60 22.96
C ILE A 9 -12.89 -22.32 22.23
N LEU A 10 -14.10 -21.82 22.52
CA LEU A 10 -14.60 -20.57 21.94
C LEU A 10 -13.73 -19.37 22.36
N PHE A 11 -13.33 -19.31 23.63
CA PHE A 11 -12.45 -18.26 24.13
C PHE A 11 -11.08 -18.29 23.45
N ILE A 12 -10.49 -19.49 23.30
CA ILE A 12 -9.21 -19.67 22.59
C ILE A 12 -9.33 -19.28 21.11
N SER A 13 -10.44 -19.60 20.44
CA SER A 13 -10.61 -19.22 19.03
C SER A 13 -10.71 -17.70 18.86
N ILE A 14 -11.38 -17.00 19.79
CA ILE A 14 -11.47 -15.54 19.80
C ILE A 14 -10.10 -14.92 20.06
N VAL A 15 -9.34 -15.44 21.02
CA VAL A 15 -7.97 -14.98 21.30
C VAL A 15 -7.06 -15.23 20.09
N LEU A 16 -7.19 -16.37 19.41
CA LEU A 16 -6.43 -16.69 18.20
C LEU A 16 -6.77 -15.72 17.05
N LEU A 17 -8.05 -15.37 16.90
CA LEU A 17 -8.51 -14.35 15.96
C LEU A 17 -7.96 -12.95 16.27
N CYS A 18 -7.77 -12.60 17.54
CA CYS A 18 -7.15 -11.34 17.93
C CYS A 18 -5.63 -11.31 17.69
N ILE A 19 -4.95 -12.47 17.71
CA ILE A 19 -3.49 -12.58 17.47
C ILE A 19 -3.16 -12.61 15.97
N LEU A 20 -4.12 -12.97 15.12
CA LEU A 20 -4.05 -12.77 13.67
C LEU A 20 -4.00 -11.27 13.39
N SER A 21 -2.79 -10.71 13.46
CA SER A 21 -2.49 -9.30 13.24
C SER A 21 -3.25 -8.75 12.05
N ASN A 22 -3.86 -7.59 12.26
CA ASN A 22 -4.31 -6.65 11.24
C ASN A 22 -3.11 -6.09 10.46
N LYS A 23 -2.28 -6.95 9.88
CA LYS A 23 -1.38 -6.53 8.81
C LYS A 23 -2.30 -6.25 7.63
N VAL A 24 -2.86 -5.04 7.62
CA VAL A 24 -3.36 -4.43 6.39
C VAL A 24 -2.18 -4.55 5.45
N LEU A 25 -2.33 -5.42 4.45
CA LEU A 25 -1.40 -5.51 3.33
C LEU A 25 -1.61 -4.22 2.53
N ALA A 26 -1.20 -3.09 3.10
CA ALA A 26 -0.90 -1.92 2.32
C ALA A 26 0.15 -2.41 1.33
N ILE A 27 -0.17 -2.30 0.04
CA ILE A 27 0.81 -2.47 -1.03
C ILE A 27 1.90 -1.45 -0.72
N THR A 28 2.95 -1.92 -0.03
CA THR A 28 4.23 -1.24 -0.01
C THR A 28 4.67 -1.20 -1.46
N SER A 29 4.98 -0.01 -1.96
CA SER A 29 5.40 0.27 -3.34
C SER A 29 6.12 -0.93 -3.98
N SER A 30 5.38 -1.75 -4.73
CA SER A 30 5.91 -3.01 -5.29
C SER A 30 7.01 -2.76 -6.32
N GLY A 31 7.26 -1.50 -6.67
CA GLY A 31 8.28 -1.05 -7.60
C GLY A 31 9.66 -0.85 -6.99
N GLY A 32 9.83 -0.89 -5.67
CA GLY A 32 11.13 -0.64 -5.01
C GLY A 32 11.58 0.83 -5.08
N TYR A 33 10.61 1.73 -4.98
CA TYR A 33 10.83 3.17 -4.89
C TYR A 33 9.71 3.82 -4.06
N THR A 34 10.03 4.94 -3.42
CA THR A 34 9.09 5.81 -2.71
C THR A 34 8.93 7.09 -3.51
N ILE A 35 7.68 7.49 -3.79
CA ILE A 35 7.39 8.82 -4.36
C ILE A 35 7.37 9.81 -3.21
N ASP A 36 8.26 10.78 -3.27
CA ASP A 36 8.37 11.84 -2.27
C ASP A 36 7.47 13.03 -2.62
N ASN A 37 7.51 13.43 -3.89
CA ASN A 37 6.71 14.53 -4.42
C ASN A 37 6.18 14.20 -5.81
N TYR A 38 4.97 14.67 -6.09
CA TYR A 38 4.35 14.55 -7.40
C TYR A 38 3.65 15.86 -7.76
N ASN A 39 4.23 16.60 -8.70
CA ASN A 39 3.67 17.83 -9.23
C ASN A 39 3.11 17.59 -10.63
N ILE A 40 1.89 18.03 -10.88
CA ILE A 40 1.21 17.89 -12.17
C ILE A 40 0.78 19.27 -12.60
N ASN A 41 1.20 19.69 -13.79
CA ASN A 41 0.65 20.84 -14.48
C ASN A 41 -0.19 20.36 -15.65
N MET A 42 -1.46 20.77 -15.68
CA MET A 42 -2.40 20.42 -16.75
C MET A 42 -2.91 21.70 -17.40
N VAL A 43 -2.80 21.76 -18.72
CA VAL A 43 -3.42 22.81 -19.54
C VAL A 43 -4.59 22.18 -20.28
N VAL A 44 -5.75 22.83 -20.21
CA VAL A 44 -6.95 22.45 -20.96
C VAL A 44 -7.04 23.32 -22.20
N ASN A 45 -7.10 22.69 -23.37
CA ASN A 45 -7.15 23.38 -24.65
C ASN A 45 -8.61 23.59 -25.11
N GLU A 46 -8.82 24.57 -25.99
CA GLU A 46 -10.15 24.91 -26.51
C GLU A 46 -10.79 23.76 -27.32
N ASP A 47 -9.98 22.87 -27.88
CA ASP A 47 -10.42 21.69 -28.62
C ASP A 47 -10.75 20.48 -27.70
N ASN A 48 -10.77 20.68 -26.38
CA ASN A 48 -10.96 19.67 -25.34
C ASN A 48 -9.82 18.64 -25.24
N THR A 49 -8.62 18.98 -25.72
CA THR A 49 -7.40 18.22 -25.42
C THR A 49 -6.72 18.72 -24.14
N PHE A 50 -5.79 17.91 -23.61
CA PHE A 50 -5.05 18.24 -22.40
C PHE A 50 -3.55 18.09 -22.64
N ASP A 51 -2.79 19.13 -22.31
CA ASP A 51 -1.34 19.05 -22.22
C ASP A 51 -0.95 18.85 -20.74
N ILE A 52 -0.33 17.72 -20.45
CA ILE A 52 0.02 17.32 -19.08
C ILE A 52 1.54 17.25 -18.97
N THR A 53 2.09 17.98 -18.00
CA THR A 53 3.49 17.88 -17.58
C THR A 53 3.53 17.33 -16.16
N GLU A 54 4.28 16.24 -15.98
CA GLU A 54 4.43 15.54 -14.70
C GLU A 54 5.87 15.65 -14.22
N GLU A 55 6.04 16.04 -12.96
CA GLU A 55 7.32 16.01 -12.27
C GLU A 55 7.19 15.11 -11.04
N ILE A 56 7.89 13.97 -11.07
CA ILE A 56 7.85 12.95 -10.03
C ILE A 56 9.23 12.89 -9.37
N THR A 57 9.31 13.21 -8.08
CA THR A 57 10.50 13.01 -7.26
C THR A 57 10.40 11.66 -6.56
N THR A 58 11.36 10.76 -6.82
CA THR A 58 11.37 9.43 -6.23
C THR A 58 12.70 9.07 -5.60
N TYR A 59 12.64 8.25 -4.56
CA TYR A 59 13.78 7.58 -3.94
C TYR A 59 13.70 6.10 -4.23
N PHE A 60 14.73 5.52 -4.85
CA PHE A 60 14.78 4.08 -5.10
C PHE A 60 15.39 3.36 -3.90
N ASP A 61 14.76 2.25 -3.49
CA ASP A 61 15.21 1.45 -2.33
C ASP A 61 16.53 0.71 -2.62
N SER A 62 16.94 0.65 -3.88
CA SER A 62 18.21 0.10 -4.33
C SER A 62 18.78 0.91 -5.50
N ALA A 63 20.10 0.86 -5.67
CA ALA A 63 20.78 1.52 -6.78
C ALA A 63 20.24 0.98 -8.12
N ARG A 64 19.51 1.82 -8.86
CA ARG A 64 19.08 1.53 -10.22
C ARG A 64 19.98 2.28 -11.18
N HIS A 65 20.67 1.54 -12.06
CA HIS A 65 21.52 2.14 -13.07
C HIS A 65 20.65 2.91 -14.07
N ARG A 66 20.99 4.17 -14.36
CA ARG A 66 20.74 4.69 -15.71
C ARG A 66 21.65 3.84 -16.61
N ASN A 67 21.11 2.99 -17.47
CA ASN A 67 21.88 2.50 -18.61
C ASN A 67 22.20 3.75 -19.44
N ILE A 68 23.38 4.32 -19.22
CA ILE A 68 23.96 5.42 -19.99
C ILE A 68 24.71 4.82 -21.17
#